data_AF-A0A182MKT9-F1
#
_entry.id   AF-A0A182MKT9-F1
#
_cell.length_a   1.000
_cell.length_b   1.000
_cell.length_c   1.000
_cell.angle_alpha   90.00
_cell.angle_beta   90.00
_cell.angle_gamma   90.00
#
_symmetry.space_group_name_H-M   'P 1'
#
loop_
_entity.id
_entity.type
_entity.pdbx_description
1 polymer ?
#
loop_
_entity_poly.entity_id
_entity_poly.type
_entity_poly.pdbx_seq_one_letter_code
_entity_poly.pdbx_strand_id
1 'polypeptide(L)'
;MRLTVINFFKKSVNGHIFRGKYRLVKRVSPRAMQTLVREYEQTEANMKLLLHPYLTKEQSSGHAKELGKKEQIVAKWREEQLKMKPHVTIAERLAHLKVKDVWD
;
A
#
# COMPACT_ATOMS: atom_id res chain seq x y z
N MET A 1 -13.34 -12.01 -38.64
CA MET A 1 -12.56 -13.10 -37.97
C MET A 1 -13.29 -13.54 -36.71
N ARG A 2 -13.78 -14.79 -36.66
CA ARG A 2 -14.51 -15.31 -35.48
C ARG A 2 -13.49 -15.80 -34.44
N LEU A 3 -13.20 -14.95 -33.44
CA LEU A 3 -12.32 -15.26 -32.30
C LEU A 3 -12.75 -16.52 -31.50
N THR A 4 -13.97 -17.00 -31.70
CA THR A 4 -14.54 -18.17 -31.02
C THR A 4 -13.91 -19.49 -31.45
N VAL A 5 -13.41 -19.62 -32.69
CA VAL A 5 -12.85 -20.88 -33.21
C VAL A 5 -11.50 -21.20 -32.55
N ILE A 6 -10.69 -20.19 -32.25
CA ILE A 6 -9.37 -20.35 -31.61
C ILE A 6 -9.50 -20.92 -30.18
N ASN A 7 -10.59 -20.59 -29.48
CA ASN A 7 -10.82 -21.06 -28.11
C ASN A 7 -11.18 -22.55 -28.01
N PHE A 8 -11.63 -23.21 -29.09
CA PHE A 8 -11.89 -24.65 -29.09
C PHE A 8 -10.62 -25.50 -29.05
N PHE A 9 -9.48 -24.97 -29.53
CA PHE A 9 -8.23 -25.72 -29.59
C PHE A 9 -7.41 -25.68 -28.28
N LYS A 10 -7.79 -24.85 -27.31
CA LYS A 10 -7.18 -24.86 -25.97
C LYS A 10 -7.96 -25.80 -25.05
N LYS A 11 -7.37 -26.95 -24.70
CA LYS A 11 -7.83 -27.79 -23.58
C LYS A 11 -7.69 -27.02 -22.25
N SER A 12 -8.70 -26.19 -21.94
CA SER A 12 -8.82 -25.49 -20.67
C SER A 12 -9.75 -26.24 -19.73
N VAL A 13 -9.65 -25.98 -18.43
CA VAL A 13 -10.61 -26.44 -17.43
C VAL A 13 -12.00 -25.86 -17.72
N ASN A 14 -13.03 -26.69 -17.52
CA ASN A 14 -14.42 -26.29 -17.73
C ASN A 14 -14.84 -25.26 -16.66
N GLY A 15 -15.33 -24.10 -17.08
CA GLY A 15 -15.72 -23.00 -16.18
C GLY A 15 -14.53 -22.20 -15.64
N HIS A 16 -14.61 -21.77 -14.38
CA HIS A 16 -13.61 -20.88 -13.79
C HIS A 16 -12.30 -21.62 -13.45
N ILE A 17 -11.17 -21.14 -13.97
CA ILE A 17 -9.88 -21.86 -13.96
C ILE A 17 -9.40 -22.27 -12.55
N PHE A 18 -9.51 -21.38 -11.56
CA PHE A 18 -8.96 -21.63 -10.21
C PHE A 18 -10.00 -21.98 -9.14
N ARG A 19 -11.26 -22.25 -9.52
CA ARG A 19 -12.38 -22.43 -8.56
C ARG A 19 -13.34 -23.54 -9.04
N GLY A 20 -14.13 -24.09 -8.14
CA GLY A 20 -15.11 -25.14 -8.47
C GLY A 20 -14.51 -26.56 -8.57
N LYS A 21 -15.32 -27.51 -9.07
CA LYS A 21 -14.98 -28.94 -9.12
C LYS A 21 -13.85 -29.25 -10.10
N TYR A 22 -13.87 -28.66 -11.29
CA TYR A 22 -12.87 -28.88 -12.33
C TYR A 22 -11.95 -27.67 -12.45
N ARG A 23 -10.90 -27.64 -11.62
CA ARG A 23 -9.95 -26.52 -11.52
C ARG A 23 -8.55 -26.93 -11.93
N LEU A 24 -7.77 -25.97 -12.39
CA LEU A 24 -6.34 -26.15 -12.62
C LEU A 24 -5.63 -26.17 -11.26
N VAL A 25 -5.20 -27.35 -10.83
CA VAL A 25 -4.43 -27.51 -9.59
C VAL A 25 -2.95 -27.34 -9.91
N LYS A 26 -2.35 -26.25 -9.43
CA LYS A 26 -0.90 -26.06 -9.50
C LYS A 26 -0.24 -27.02 -8.50
N ARG A 27 0.61 -27.92 -9.00
CA ARG A 27 1.42 -28.80 -8.15
C ARG A 27 2.48 -27.99 -7.42
N VAL A 28 2.80 -28.43 -6.20
CA VAL A 28 3.88 -27.84 -5.42
C VAL A 28 5.20 -28.17 -6.10
N SER A 29 5.98 -27.14 -6.41
CA SER A 29 7.31 -27.30 -7.01
C SER A 29 8.38 -27.46 -5.92
N PRO A 30 9.48 -28.18 -6.17
CA PRO A 30 10.59 -28.27 -5.22
C PRO A 30 11.14 -26.91 -4.79
N ARG A 31 11.21 -25.95 -5.72
CA ARG A 31 11.63 -24.57 -5.42
C ARG A 31 10.69 -23.88 -4.44
N ALA A 32 9.38 -24.08 -4.57
CA ALA A 32 8.41 -23.51 -3.64
C ALA A 32 8.58 -24.08 -2.22
N MET A 33 8.90 -25.38 -2.11
CA MET A 33 9.23 -25.99 -0.82
C MET A 33 10.51 -25.40 -0.21
N GLN A 34 11.56 -25.22 -1.01
CA GLN A 34 12.82 -24.63 -0.55
C GLN A 34 12.63 -23.17 -0.06
N THR A 35 11.84 -22.37 -0.79
CA THR A 35 11.49 -21.00 -0.35
C THR A 35 10.77 -21.04 0.99
N LEU A 36 9.78 -21.93 1.15
CA LEU A 36 9.02 -22.05 2.39
C LEU A 36 9.89 -22.43 3.58
N VAL A 37 10.82 -23.36 3.40
CA VAL A 37 11.79 -23.75 4.45
C VAL A 37 12.63 -22.55 4.88
N ARG A 38 13.18 -21.80 3.92
CA ARG A 38 13.98 -20.59 4.21
C ARG A 38 13.18 -19.52 4.93
N GLU A 39 11.92 -19.33 4.56
CA GLU A 39 11.02 -18.39 5.25
C GLU A 39 10.79 -18.82 6.70
N TYR A 40 10.62 -20.12 6.96
CA TYR A 40 10.49 -20.62 8.33
C TYR A 40 11.77 -20.42 9.15
N GLU A 41 12.94 -20.71 8.58
CA GLU A 41 14.23 -20.46 9.25
C GLU A 41 14.40 -18.98 9.61
N GLN A 42 14.06 -18.07 8.70
CA GLN A 42 14.10 -16.64 8.95
C GLN A 42 13.11 -16.24 10.05
N THR A 43 11.91 -16.80 10.01
CA THR A 43 10.87 -16.51 11.01
C THR A 43 11.31 -16.99 12.39
N GLU A 44 11.89 -18.19 12.49
CA GLU A 44 12.42 -18.72 13.74
C GLU A 44 13.55 -17.85 14.31
N ALA A 45 14.49 -17.42 13.45
CA ALA A 45 15.55 -16.50 13.84
C ALA A 45 14.99 -15.18 14.38
N ASN A 46 13.98 -14.61 13.71
CA ASN A 46 13.31 -13.40 14.16
C ASN A 46 12.57 -13.61 15.49
N MET A 47 11.90 -14.74 15.68
CA MET A 47 11.21 -15.05 16.93
C MET A 47 12.18 -15.12 18.10
N LYS A 48 13.35 -15.75 17.92
CA LYS A 48 14.40 -15.80 18.96
C LYS A 48 14.82 -14.40 19.42
N LEU A 49 14.95 -13.45 18.50
CA LEU A 49 15.28 -12.06 18.82
C LEU A 49 14.14 -11.36 19.58
N LEU A 50 12.90 -11.59 19.17
CA LEU A 50 11.73 -10.94 19.76
C LEU A 50 11.33 -11.50 21.14
N LEU A 51 11.72 -12.74 21.44
CA LEU A 51 11.44 -13.40 22.72
C LEU A 51 12.22 -12.81 23.89
N HIS A 52 13.33 -12.10 23.64
CA HIS A 52 14.19 -11.53 24.67
C HIS A 52 14.15 -9.99 24.67
N PRO A 53 13.06 -9.38 25.14
CA PRO A 53 12.96 -7.93 25.22
C PRO A 53 13.92 -7.34 26.26
N TYR A 54 14.49 -6.18 25.96
CA TYR A 54 15.40 -5.46 26.87
C TYR A 54 14.69 -4.83 28.07
N LEU A 55 13.46 -4.31 27.86
CA LEU A 55 12.65 -3.68 28.92
C LEU A 55 11.38 -4.48 29.16
N THR A 56 10.96 -4.55 30.42
CA THR A 56 9.62 -5.03 30.75
C THR A 56 8.55 -4.00 30.35
N LYS A 57 7.29 -4.44 30.25
CA LYS A 57 6.17 -3.55 29.90
C LYS A 57 6.04 -2.38 30.90
N GLU A 58 6.30 -2.65 32.17
CA GLU A 58 6.23 -1.65 33.24
C GLU A 58 7.33 -0.60 33.07
N GLN A 59 8.57 -1.03 32.80
CA GLN A 59 9.71 -0.13 32.56
C GLN A 59 9.53 0.71 31.28
N SER A 60 8.89 0.13 30.27
CA SER A 60 8.60 0.83 29.01
C SER A 60 7.43 1.82 29.15
N SER A 61 6.66 1.78 30.23
CA SER A 61 5.57 2.73 30.41
C SER A 61 6.12 4.15 30.61
N GLY A 62 5.75 5.08 29.72
CA GLY A 62 6.09 6.51 29.86
C GLY A 62 7.51 6.92 29.46
N HIS A 63 8.43 5.99 29.16
CA HIS A 63 9.84 6.31 28.85
C HIS A 63 10.04 7.28 27.67
N ALA A 64 9.13 7.28 26.69
CA ALA A 64 9.22 8.12 25.49
C ALA A 64 8.30 9.36 25.54
N LYS A 65 7.69 9.67 26.70
CA LYS A 65 6.74 10.78 26.81
C LYS A 65 7.43 12.13 26.60
N GLU A 66 8.61 12.32 27.20
CA GLU A 66 9.41 13.55 27.10
C GLU A 66 9.91 13.82 25.68
N LEU A 67 10.02 12.77 24.85
CA LEU A 67 10.49 12.89 23.48
C LEU A 67 9.51 13.66 22.58
N GLY A 68 8.25 13.86 22.99
CA GLY A 68 7.27 14.74 22.33
C GLY A 68 6.87 14.34 20.90
N LYS A 69 7.44 13.27 20.33
CA LYS A 69 7.26 12.87 18.92
C LYS A 69 5.80 12.63 18.55
N LYS A 70 5.02 12.05 19.45
CA LYS A 70 3.58 11.82 19.23
C LYS A 70 2.83 13.14 19.07
N GLU A 71 3.14 14.12 19.92
CA GLU A 71 2.50 15.44 19.88
C GLU A 71 2.88 16.21 18.61
N GLN A 72 4.15 16.12 18.19
CA GLN A 72 4.61 16.71 16.94
C GLN A 72 3.93 16.09 15.71
N ILE A 73 3.77 14.76 15.68
CA ILE A 73 3.05 14.07 14.59
C ILE A 73 1.58 14.51 14.55
N VAL A 74 0.92 14.58 15.70
CA VAL A 74 -0.48 15.01 15.78
C VAL A 74 -0.62 16.48 15.38
N ALA A 75 0.30 17.35 15.80
CA ALA A 75 0.31 18.76 15.41
C ALA A 75 0.48 18.92 13.90
N LYS A 76 1.45 18.23 13.30
CA LYS A 76 1.66 18.22 11.85
C LYS A 76 0.42 17.74 11.10
N TRP A 77 -0.23 16.69 11.59
CA TRP A 77 -1.46 16.20 10.98
C TRP A 77 -2.60 17.22 11.07
N ARG A 78 -2.75 17.93 12.20
CA ARG A 78 -3.72 19.04 12.33
C ARG A 78 -3.41 20.18 11.37
N GLU A 79 -2.14 20.58 11.26
CA GLU A 79 -1.71 21.60 10.30
C GLU A 79 -2.03 21.22 8.86
N GLU A 80 -1.85 19.94 8.49
CA GLU A 80 -2.23 19.45 7.17
C GLU A 80 -3.75 19.45 6.94
N GLN A 81 -4.55 19.13 7.94
CA GLN A 81 -6.03 19.24 7.86
C GLN A 81 -6.49 20.70 7.71
N LEU A 82 -5.74 21.65 8.27
CA LEU A 82 -6.04 23.07 8.20
C LEU A 82 -5.58 23.73 6.89
N LYS A 83 -4.90 23.00 5.99
CA LYS A 83 -4.52 23.51 4.66
C LYS A 83 -5.78 23.69 3.80
N MET A 84 -6.35 24.88 3.89
CA MET A 84 -7.44 25.32 3.02
C MET A 84 -6.89 25.66 1.63
N LYS A 85 -7.77 25.56 0.62
CA LYS A 85 -7.45 26.06 -0.72
C LYS A 85 -7.10 27.55 -0.63
N PRO A 86 -6.12 28.03 -1.41
CA PRO A 86 -5.77 29.44 -1.41
C PRO A 86 -6.99 30.29 -1.80
N HIS A 87 -7.11 31.46 -1.19
CA HIS A 87 -8.12 32.43 -1.56
C HIS A 87 -7.86 32.90 -2.99
N VAL A 88 -8.90 32.93 -3.81
CA VAL A 88 -8.83 33.45 -5.18
C VAL A 88 -9.56 34.78 -5.21
N THR A 89 -8.88 35.83 -5.65
CA THR A 89 -9.47 37.18 -5.71
C THR A 89 -10.25 37.38 -7.02
N ILE A 90 -11.20 38.31 -7.01
CA ILE A 90 -11.95 38.70 -8.21
C ILE A 90 -10.99 39.29 -9.27
N ALA A 91 -9.95 40.01 -8.84
CA ALA A 91 -8.93 40.58 -9.74
C ALA A 91 -8.16 39.49 -10.51
N GLU A 92 -7.70 38.43 -9.83
CA GLU A 92 -7.07 37.27 -10.49
C GLU A 92 -8.02 36.60 -11.49
N ARG A 93 -9.30 36.50 -11.13
CA ARG A 93 -10.31 35.96 -12.05
C ARG A 93 -10.58 36.87 -13.23
N LEU A 94 -10.50 38.19 -13.11
CA LEU A 94 -10.76 39.11 -14.22
C LEU A 94 -9.51 39.42 -15.05
N ALA A 95 -8.32 39.04 -14.59
CA ALA A 95 -7.06 39.25 -15.31
C ALA A 95 -7.05 38.64 -16.71
N HIS A 96 -7.75 37.53 -16.93
CA HIS A 96 -7.86 36.89 -18.26
C HIS A 96 -8.61 37.74 -19.31
N LEU A 97 -9.34 38.77 -18.90
CA LEU A 97 -10.05 39.67 -19.83
C LEU A 97 -9.13 40.72 -20.46
N LYS A 98 -7.97 40.99 -19.85
CA LYS A 98 -6.96 41.94 -20.34
C LYS A 98 -6.15 41.44 -21.55
N VAL A 99 -6.44 40.24 -22.05
CA VAL A 99 -5.73 39.63 -23.19
C VAL A 99 -5.88 40.47 -24.47
N LYS A 100 -6.88 41.35 -24.56
CA LYS A 100 -7.10 42.26 -25.68
C LYS A 100 -6.68 43.72 -25.42
N ASP A 101 -6.05 44.02 -24.29
CA ASP A 101 -5.46 45.34 -24.05
C ASP A 101 -4.19 45.47 -24.90
N VAL A 102 -4.36 45.87 -26.16
CA VAL A 102 -3.28 46.27 -27.05
C VAL A 102 -3.11 47.79 -26.91
N TRP A 103 -1.88 48.25 -26.70
CA TRP A 103 -1.57 49.68 -26.71
C TRP A 103 -1.76 50.25 -28.13
N ASP A 104 -2.33 51.45 -28.24
CA ASP A 104 -2.30 52.25 -29.48
C ASP A 104 -0.87 52.63 -29.88
#